data_AF-A0A5M8NUS6-F1
#
_entry.id   AF-A0A5M8NUS6-F1
#
_cell.length_a   1.000
_cell.length_b   1.000
_cell.length_c   1.000
_cell.angle_alpha   90.00
_cell.angle_beta   90.00
_cell.angle_gamma   90.00
#
_symmetry.space_group_name_H-M   'P 1'
#
loop_
_entity.id
_entity.type
_entity.pdbx_description
1 polymer ?
#
loop_
_entity_poly.entity_id
_entity_poly.type
_entity_poly.pdbx_seq_one_letter_code
_entity_poly.pdbx_strand_id
1 'polypeptide(L)'
;MQHRNEYPEVVKFVRQTENVTVIHPEIHIRQIIEKYGFPLISKEQSQYIRQAKHTNSEKLRNIRLYGSINGIGKIAERWKFLIEAPFNVSEKCCHFLKRKPFDKFRKESGLYPVIGTMASESRLRFQKWLKNGCNSFETNLIASYPLSIWTETDIWAYIRKFNLPYSSIYDMDIKRTGCMFCSFGCHIKGDRRFYFLKENKPKIYEHFMQMQNNGITYREALQYCGINFPDSINKQMKLDF
;
A
#
# COMPACT_ATOMS: atom_id res chain seq x y z
N MET A 1 -1.59 7.71 14.55
CA MET A 1 -2.29 6.69 13.71
C MET A 1 -3.14 7.37 12.62
N GLN A 2 -3.21 6.82 11.40
CA GLN A 2 -4.09 7.30 10.33
C GLN A 2 -5.48 6.64 10.43
N HIS A 3 -6.52 7.41 10.72
CA HIS A 3 -7.79 6.86 11.21
C HIS A 3 -8.74 6.28 10.14
N ARG A 4 -8.76 6.79 8.90
CA ARG A 4 -9.90 6.57 7.98
C ARG A 4 -9.78 5.39 7.00
N ASN A 5 -8.60 4.79 6.89
CA ASN A 5 -8.29 3.82 5.84
C ASN A 5 -7.83 2.47 6.39
N GLU A 6 -7.70 2.37 7.70
CA GLU A 6 -7.27 1.16 8.43
C GLU A 6 -8.49 0.37 8.89
N TYR A 7 -8.31 -0.91 9.19
CA TYR A 7 -9.37 -1.78 9.71
C TYR A 7 -9.97 -1.21 11.01
N PRO A 8 -11.30 -1.20 11.18
CA PRO A 8 -11.95 -0.74 12.40
C PRO A 8 -11.43 -1.43 13.68
N GLU A 9 -11.09 -2.71 13.59
CA GLU A 9 -10.50 -3.51 14.66
C GLU A 9 -9.13 -2.97 15.11
N VAL A 10 -8.29 -2.52 14.18
CA VAL A 10 -6.98 -1.93 14.49
C VAL A 10 -7.20 -0.56 15.12
N VAL A 11 -8.13 0.22 14.57
CA VAL A 11 -8.48 1.56 15.10
C VAL A 11 -9.04 1.46 16.52
N LYS A 12 -9.94 0.50 16.78
CA LYS A 12 -10.50 0.25 18.10
C LYS A 12 -9.41 -0.15 19.09
N PHE A 13 -8.54 -1.08 18.69
CA PHE A 13 -7.43 -1.55 19.51
C PHE A 13 -6.47 -0.41 19.89
N VAL A 14 -5.99 0.38 18.92
CA VAL A 14 -5.04 1.48 19.18
C VAL A 14 -5.66 2.58 20.06
N ARG A 15 -6.97 2.82 19.96
CA ARG A 15 -7.67 3.80 20.81
C ARG A 15 -7.76 3.40 22.28
N GLN A 16 -7.51 2.13 22.60
CA GLN A 16 -7.45 1.64 23.98
C GLN A 16 -6.06 1.86 24.61
N THR A 17 -5.06 2.24 23.81
CA THR A 17 -3.71 2.48 24.29
C THR A 17 -3.57 3.92 24.80
N GLU A 18 -2.95 4.09 25.96
CA GLU A 18 -2.61 5.41 26.51
C GLU A 18 -1.56 6.12 25.65
N ASN A 19 -1.48 7.45 25.76
CA ASN A 19 -0.46 8.28 25.10
C ASN A 19 -0.42 8.16 23.56
N VAL A 20 -1.58 8.01 22.93
CA VAL A 20 -1.69 7.92 21.46
C VAL A 20 -1.99 9.28 20.83
N THR A 21 -1.09 9.75 19.97
CA THR A 21 -1.37 10.86 19.04
C THR A 21 -1.95 10.33 17.72
N VAL A 22 -3.16 10.78 17.38
CA VAL A 22 -3.80 10.49 16.10
C VAL A 22 -3.37 11.56 15.08
N ILE A 23 -2.84 11.12 13.94
CA ILE A 23 -2.33 12.02 12.90
C ILE A 23 -3.31 11.93 11.72
N HIS A 24 -3.90 13.06 11.37
CA HIS A 24 -4.90 13.13 10.32
C HIS A 24 -4.29 13.68 9.02
N PRO A 25 -4.52 13.03 7.87
CA PRO A 25 -4.15 13.61 6.59
C PRO A 25 -5.05 14.81 6.26
N GLU A 26 -4.47 15.82 5.63
CA GLU A 26 -5.18 17.04 5.21
C GLU A 26 -6.16 16.79 4.05
N ILE A 27 -5.94 15.73 3.27
CA ILE A 27 -6.73 15.41 2.07
C ILE A 27 -7.39 14.04 2.23
N HIS A 28 -8.66 13.94 1.82
CA HIS A 28 -9.40 12.68 1.83
C HIS A 28 -8.97 11.75 0.70
N ILE A 29 -9.08 10.43 0.91
CA ILE A 29 -8.69 9.46 -0.12
C ILE A 29 -9.46 9.67 -1.44
N ARG A 30 -10.76 9.96 -1.39
CA ARG A 30 -11.57 10.19 -2.60
C ARG A 30 -10.96 11.27 -3.49
N GLN A 31 -10.60 12.41 -2.89
CA GLN A 31 -9.96 13.53 -3.60
C GLN A 31 -8.59 13.14 -4.16
N ILE A 32 -7.84 12.27 -3.46
CA ILE A 32 -6.55 11.79 -3.94
C ILE A 32 -6.74 10.86 -5.16
N ILE A 33 -7.69 9.95 -5.12
CA ILE A 33 -7.99 9.04 -6.24
C ILE A 33 -8.48 9.86 -7.44
N GLU A 34 -9.42 10.77 -7.22
CA GLU A 34 -9.95 11.66 -8.24
C GLU A 34 -8.85 12.46 -8.93
N LYS A 35 -7.93 13.05 -8.16
CA LYS A 35 -6.86 13.91 -8.70
C LYS A 35 -5.66 13.14 -9.27
N TYR A 36 -5.25 12.05 -8.63
CA TYR A 36 -3.97 11.40 -8.91
C TYR A 36 -4.10 9.98 -9.48
N GLY A 37 -5.26 9.35 -9.39
CA GLY A 37 -5.49 8.00 -9.88
C GLY A 37 -5.32 6.89 -8.83
N PHE A 38 -5.41 5.65 -9.32
CA PHE A 38 -5.52 4.45 -8.50
C PHE A 38 -4.17 3.84 -8.09
N PRO A 39 -4.02 3.29 -6.87
CA PRO A 39 -2.78 2.66 -6.40
C PRO A 39 -2.65 1.20 -6.85
N LEU A 40 -2.55 0.98 -8.16
CA LEU A 40 -2.57 -0.36 -8.77
C LEU A 40 -1.17 -1.00 -8.86
N ILE A 41 -1.15 -2.33 -8.91
CA ILE A 41 0.04 -3.17 -9.17
C ILE A 41 1.05 -3.16 -8.03
N SER A 42 1.90 -2.14 -7.94
CA SER A 42 2.87 -1.93 -6.86
C SER A 42 3.22 -0.46 -6.79
N LYS A 43 3.77 -0.01 -5.65
CA LYS A 43 4.20 1.38 -5.48
C LYS A 43 5.17 1.82 -6.58
N GLU A 44 6.12 0.95 -6.91
CA GLU A 44 7.13 1.22 -7.94
C GLU A 44 6.51 1.27 -9.33
N GLN A 45 5.74 0.24 -9.72
CA GLN A 45 5.13 0.19 -11.05
C GLN A 45 4.13 1.33 -11.26
N SER A 46 3.32 1.65 -10.25
CA SER A 46 2.44 2.82 -10.27
C SER A 46 3.20 4.13 -10.48
N GLN A 47 4.33 4.31 -9.80
CA GLN A 47 5.17 5.48 -9.99
C GLN A 47 5.70 5.57 -11.43
N TYR A 48 6.16 4.46 -11.98
CA TYR A 48 6.71 4.39 -13.34
C TYR A 48 5.63 4.67 -14.39
N ILE A 49 4.44 4.07 -14.25
CA ILE A 49 3.30 4.32 -15.14
C ILE A 49 2.90 5.80 -15.10
N ARG A 50 2.73 6.38 -13.91
CA ARG A 50 2.44 7.82 -13.76
C ARG A 50 3.50 8.68 -14.45
N GLN A 51 4.78 8.37 -14.23
CA GLN A 51 5.87 9.13 -14.82
C GLN A 51 5.87 9.02 -16.34
N ALA A 52 5.71 7.81 -16.90
CA ALA A 52 5.65 7.62 -18.34
C ALA A 52 4.47 8.39 -18.96
N LYS A 53 3.29 8.37 -18.33
CA LYS A 53 2.07 9.02 -18.82
C LYS A 53 2.13 10.55 -18.81
N HIS A 54 2.77 11.16 -17.82
CA HIS A 54 2.69 12.62 -17.60
C HIS A 54 4.02 13.38 -17.75
N THR A 55 5.13 12.69 -18.05
CA THR A 55 6.41 13.38 -18.22
C THR A 55 6.52 14.03 -19.59
N ASN A 56 7.08 15.24 -19.64
CA ASN A 56 7.52 15.89 -20.87
C ASN A 56 8.98 15.53 -21.22
N SER A 57 9.66 14.76 -20.36
CA SER A 57 11.05 14.34 -20.60
C SER A 57 11.07 13.04 -21.40
N GLU A 58 11.47 13.13 -22.65
CA GLU A 58 11.65 11.95 -23.52
C GLU A 58 12.62 10.94 -22.89
N LYS A 59 13.73 11.42 -22.32
CA LYS A 59 14.68 10.58 -21.57
C LYS A 59 14.01 9.78 -20.46
N LEU A 60 13.19 10.42 -19.61
CA LEU A 60 12.50 9.72 -18.54
C LEU A 60 11.46 8.73 -19.09
N ARG A 61 10.71 9.12 -20.12
CA ARG A 61 9.73 8.24 -20.77
C ARG A 61 10.42 6.99 -21.34
N ASN A 62 11.54 7.15 -22.04
CA ASN A 62 12.34 6.04 -22.58
C ASN A 62 12.89 5.13 -21.47
N ILE A 63 13.37 5.68 -20.35
CA ILE A 63 13.79 4.86 -19.19
C ILE A 63 12.61 4.04 -18.65
N ARG A 64 11.40 4.61 -18.55
CA ARG A 64 10.24 3.86 -18.05
C ARG A 64 9.73 2.81 -19.03
N LEU A 65 9.88 3.03 -20.34
CA LEU A 65 9.45 2.08 -21.36
C LEU A 65 10.47 0.95 -21.59
N TYR A 66 11.76 1.28 -21.65
CA TYR A 66 12.81 0.36 -22.11
C TYR A 66 13.83 0.01 -21.04
N GLY A 67 13.92 0.81 -19.98
CA GLY A 67 14.90 0.68 -18.90
C GLY A 67 16.04 1.68 -19.04
N SER A 68 16.83 1.82 -17.97
CA SER A 68 18.13 2.49 -18.04
C SER A 68 19.14 1.64 -18.82
N ILE A 69 20.39 2.13 -18.94
CA ILE A 69 21.49 1.37 -19.57
C ILE A 69 21.70 -0.02 -18.94
N ASN A 70 21.32 -0.19 -17.67
CA ASN A 70 21.39 -1.47 -16.95
C ASN A 70 20.07 -2.26 -16.99
N GLY A 71 19.09 -1.84 -17.80
CA GLY A 71 17.77 -2.45 -17.90
C GLY A 71 16.84 -2.20 -16.69
N ILE A 72 17.23 -1.32 -15.75
CA ILE A 72 16.52 -1.07 -14.49
C ILE A 72 15.51 0.07 -14.66
N GLY A 73 14.46 0.08 -13.84
CA GLY A 73 13.55 1.22 -13.71
C GLY A 73 12.47 1.27 -14.79
N LYS A 74 12.21 0.16 -15.48
CA LYS A 74 11.14 0.05 -16.46
C LYS A 74 9.83 -0.47 -15.89
N ILE A 75 8.75 -0.11 -16.55
CA ILE A 75 7.44 -0.72 -16.38
C ILE A 75 7.55 -2.15 -16.93
N ALA A 76 7.04 -3.13 -16.19
CA ALA A 76 6.98 -4.50 -16.68
C ALA A 76 6.09 -4.56 -17.93
N GLU A 77 6.48 -5.34 -18.95
CA GLU A 77 5.78 -5.40 -20.24
C GLU A 77 4.27 -5.58 -20.10
N ARG A 78 3.86 -6.51 -19.25
CA ARG A 78 2.45 -6.81 -18.96
C ARG A 78 1.64 -5.62 -18.42
N TRP A 79 2.25 -4.53 -17.96
CA TRP A 79 1.57 -3.37 -17.38
C TRP A 79 1.71 -2.09 -18.22
N LYS A 80 2.42 -2.12 -19.35
CA LYS A 80 2.62 -0.94 -20.21
C LYS A 80 1.31 -0.37 -20.78
N PHE A 81 0.32 -1.23 -21.01
CA PHE A 81 -1.01 -0.81 -21.49
C PHE A 81 -1.69 0.20 -20.57
N LEU A 82 -1.32 0.25 -19.28
CA LEU A 82 -1.86 1.22 -18.32
C LEU A 82 -1.42 2.67 -18.57
N ILE A 83 -0.41 2.89 -19.42
CA ILE A 83 -0.02 4.25 -19.85
C ILE A 83 -1.18 4.89 -20.63
N GLU A 84 -1.78 4.12 -21.53
CA GLU A 84 -2.87 4.55 -22.42
C GLU A 84 -4.27 4.32 -21.81
N ALA A 85 -4.36 3.82 -20.58
CA ALA A 85 -5.64 3.62 -19.90
C ALA A 85 -6.44 4.94 -19.78
N PRO A 86 -7.79 4.91 -19.79
CA PRO A 86 -8.61 6.12 -19.65
C PRO A 86 -8.56 6.75 -18.24
N PHE A 87 -7.83 6.14 -17.31
CA PHE A 87 -7.61 6.61 -15.95
C PHE A 87 -6.12 6.71 -15.64
N ASN A 88 -5.81 7.32 -14.49
CA ASN A 88 -4.47 7.45 -13.96
C ASN A 88 -4.16 6.34 -12.96
N VAL A 89 -2.89 5.93 -12.94
CA VAL A 89 -2.32 4.98 -11.99
C VAL A 89 -1.22 5.70 -11.22
N SER A 90 -1.22 5.61 -9.89
CA SER A 90 -0.34 6.46 -9.08
C SER A 90 -0.15 5.97 -7.65
N GLU A 91 1.06 6.19 -7.13
CA GLU A 91 1.46 5.92 -5.76
C GLU A 91 1.26 7.11 -4.80
N LYS A 92 0.74 8.24 -5.29
CA LYS A 92 0.59 9.49 -4.50
C LYS A 92 -0.26 9.31 -3.24
N CYS A 93 -1.16 8.33 -3.16
CA CYS A 93 -1.92 8.08 -1.94
C CYS A 93 -1.01 7.89 -0.73
N CYS A 94 0.08 7.13 -0.85
CA CYS A 94 1.06 6.96 0.23
C CYS A 94 1.74 8.28 0.63
N HIS A 95 1.92 9.22 -0.30
CA HIS A 95 2.53 10.50 -0.01
C HIS A 95 1.59 11.36 0.85
N PHE A 96 0.36 11.58 0.40
CA PHE A 96 -0.60 12.46 1.09
C PHE A 96 -1.19 11.85 2.35
N LEU A 97 -1.37 10.52 2.37
CA LEU A 97 -1.96 9.84 3.50
C LEU A 97 -0.91 9.52 4.58
N LYS A 98 0.30 9.13 4.19
CA LYS A 98 1.30 8.64 5.15
C LYS A 98 2.47 9.60 5.29
N ARG A 99 3.25 9.81 4.22
CA ARG A 99 4.54 10.51 4.32
C ARG A 99 4.38 11.96 4.77
N LYS A 100 3.57 12.76 4.07
CA LYS A 100 3.41 14.20 4.35
C LYS A 100 2.92 14.46 5.78
N PRO A 101 1.89 13.77 6.32
CA PRO A 101 1.48 13.96 7.71
C PRO A 101 2.54 13.54 8.74
N PHE A 102 3.25 12.43 8.53
CA PHE A 102 4.33 12.02 9.43
C PHE A 102 5.53 12.98 9.38
N ASP A 103 5.88 13.49 8.21
CA ASP A 103 6.96 14.48 8.05
C ASP A 103 6.61 15.80 8.75
N LYS A 104 5.35 16.23 8.68
CA LYS A 104 4.85 17.41 9.42
C LYS A 104 4.97 17.20 10.93
N PHE A 105 4.42 16.08 11.44
CA PHE A 105 4.51 15.74 12.86
C PHE A 105 5.95 15.64 13.37
N ARG A 106 6.87 15.04 12.59
CA ARG A 106 8.30 14.99 12.94
C ARG A 106 8.89 16.38 13.10
N LYS A 107 8.60 17.30 12.16
CA LYS A 107 9.13 18.67 12.20
C LYS A 107 8.61 19.46 13.40
N GLU A 108 7.34 19.27 13.75
CA GLU A 108 6.69 19.96 14.88
C GLU A 108 7.14 19.41 16.24
N SER A 109 7.33 18.09 16.35
CA SER A 109 7.66 17.43 17.63
C SER A 109 9.15 17.22 17.89
N GLY A 110 9.99 17.25 16.83
CA GLY A 110 11.41 16.88 16.92
C GLY A 110 11.67 15.39 17.17
N LEU A 111 10.62 14.55 17.19
CA LEU A 111 10.72 13.12 17.54
C LEU A 111 11.14 12.24 16.37
N TYR A 112 11.96 11.24 16.64
CA TYR A 112 12.35 10.21 15.66
C TYR A 112 11.63 8.88 15.91
N PRO A 113 11.26 8.14 14.85
CA PRO A 113 10.41 6.97 14.99
C PRO A 113 11.17 5.71 15.43
N VAL A 114 10.52 4.92 16.28
CA VAL A 114 10.82 3.50 16.52
C VAL A 114 9.82 2.66 15.71
N ILE A 115 10.31 1.79 14.84
CA ILE A 115 9.50 1.12 13.81
C ILE A 115 9.60 -0.40 13.98
N GLY A 116 8.46 -1.05 14.19
CA GLY A 116 8.35 -2.51 14.37
C GLY A 116 8.35 -3.32 13.07
N THR A 117 9.14 -2.97 12.06
CA THR A 117 9.27 -3.79 10.83
C THR A 117 10.40 -4.80 10.97
N MET A 118 10.14 -6.05 10.60
CA MET A 118 11.14 -7.12 10.63
C MET A 118 11.91 -7.24 9.28
N ALA A 119 13.16 -7.69 9.32
CA ALA A 119 13.97 -7.94 8.12
C ALA A 119 13.37 -9.06 7.26
N SER A 120 12.77 -10.05 7.92
CA SER A 120 12.08 -11.21 7.32
C SER A 120 10.85 -10.83 6.47
N GLU A 121 10.32 -9.61 6.59
CA GLU A 121 9.06 -9.22 5.93
C GLU A 121 9.21 -8.91 4.45
N SER A 122 10.42 -8.58 3.98
CA SER A 122 10.69 -8.41 2.55
C SER A 122 12.20 -8.38 2.26
N ARG A 123 12.56 -8.76 1.03
CA ARG A 123 13.96 -8.67 0.56
C ARG A 123 14.55 -7.26 0.70
N LEU A 124 13.74 -6.22 0.45
CA LEU A 124 14.18 -4.82 0.61
C LEU A 124 14.47 -4.47 2.07
N ARG A 125 13.67 -4.98 3.02
CA ARG A 125 13.91 -4.76 4.46
C ARG A 125 15.15 -5.50 4.92
N PHE A 126 15.35 -6.74 4.47
CA PHE A 126 16.56 -7.50 4.72
C PHE A 126 17.82 -6.79 4.19
N GLN A 127 17.81 -6.34 2.93
CA GLN A 127 18.94 -5.59 2.35
C GLN A 127 19.22 -4.29 3.11
N LYS A 128 18.17 -3.55 3.51
CA LYS A 128 18.33 -2.34 4.32
C LYS A 128 18.95 -2.66 5.68
N TRP A 129 18.53 -3.75 6.31
CA TRP A 129 19.08 -4.21 7.58
C TRP A 129 20.54 -4.65 7.46
N LEU A 130 20.94 -5.32 6.37
CA LEU A 130 22.36 -5.64 6.14
C LEU A 130 23.25 -4.38 6.07
N LYS A 131 22.71 -3.26 5.59
CA LYS A 131 23.43 -1.99 5.49
C LYS A 131 23.47 -1.23 6.82
N ASN A 132 22.34 -1.15 7.53
CA ASN A 132 22.15 -0.21 8.64
C ASN A 132 21.94 -0.91 10.00
N GLY A 133 21.86 -2.24 10.04
CA GLY A 133 21.43 -2.98 11.22
C GLY A 133 20.06 -2.54 11.74
N CYS A 134 19.92 -2.49 13.06
CA CYS A 134 18.69 -2.07 13.74
C CYS A 134 18.52 -0.55 13.86
N ASN A 135 19.52 0.27 13.55
CA ASN A 135 19.44 1.72 13.69
C ASN A 135 19.95 2.43 12.44
N SER A 136 19.10 3.25 11.84
CA SER A 136 19.47 4.09 10.71
C SER A 136 19.72 5.51 11.23
N PHE A 137 20.92 6.04 11.02
CA PHE A 137 21.32 7.39 11.42
C PHE A 137 21.57 8.34 10.23
N GLU A 138 21.33 7.88 9.01
CA GLU A 138 21.42 8.73 7.81
C GLU A 138 20.37 9.85 7.87
N THR A 139 20.75 11.07 7.49
CA THR A 139 19.96 12.33 7.64
C THR A 139 18.52 12.26 7.15
N ASN A 140 18.24 11.47 6.11
CA ASN A 140 16.91 11.33 5.53
C ASN A 140 16.10 10.14 6.08
N LEU A 141 16.66 9.33 6.97
CA LEU A 141 16.11 8.05 7.41
C LEU A 141 16.40 7.74 8.89
N ILE A 142 16.58 8.76 9.74
CA ILE A 142 16.82 8.57 11.17
C ILE A 142 15.65 7.81 11.80
N ALA A 143 15.89 6.58 12.25
CA ALA A 143 14.88 5.68 12.82
C ALA A 143 15.53 4.46 13.49
N SER A 144 14.87 3.91 14.52
CA SER A 144 15.24 2.64 15.15
C SER A 144 14.27 1.52 14.77
N TYR A 145 14.79 0.29 14.65
CA TYR A 145 14.08 -0.93 14.22
C TYR A 145 14.41 -2.09 15.17
N PRO A 146 14.03 -2.03 16.45
CA PRO A 146 14.42 -3.02 17.46
C PRO A 146 13.92 -4.44 17.16
N LEU A 147 12.75 -4.55 16.51
CA LEU A 147 12.19 -5.85 16.10
C LEU A 147 12.76 -6.37 14.77
N SER A 148 13.75 -5.70 14.17
CA SER A 148 14.26 -6.06 12.84
C SER A 148 14.81 -7.49 12.75
N ILE A 149 15.37 -8.02 13.84
CA ILE A 149 15.93 -9.38 13.90
C ILE A 149 14.88 -10.46 14.21
N TRP A 150 13.66 -10.07 14.57
CA TRP A 150 12.61 -11.00 14.97
C TRP A 150 11.94 -11.64 13.76
N THR A 151 11.35 -12.80 13.99
CA THR A 151 10.45 -13.48 13.06
C THR A 151 9.00 -13.36 13.52
N GLU A 152 8.06 -13.69 12.63
CA GLU A 152 6.64 -13.75 12.99
C GLU A 152 6.38 -14.75 14.14
N THR A 153 7.13 -15.86 14.17
CA THR A 153 7.09 -16.83 15.27
C THR A 153 7.51 -16.20 16.59
N ASP A 154 8.59 -15.42 16.61
CA ASP A 154 9.07 -14.75 17.83
C ASP A 154 8.06 -13.73 18.35
N ILE A 155 7.44 -12.95 17.46
CA ILE A 155 6.40 -11.98 17.81
C ILE A 155 5.24 -12.67 18.50
N TRP A 156 4.71 -13.75 17.90
CA TRP A 156 3.58 -14.47 18.48
C TRP A 156 3.94 -15.22 19.76
N ALA A 157 5.15 -15.77 19.86
CA ALA A 157 5.65 -16.38 21.08
C ALA A 157 5.71 -15.36 22.24
N TYR A 158 6.18 -14.14 21.95
CA TYR A 158 6.27 -13.07 22.94
C TYR A 158 4.88 -12.56 23.37
N ILE A 159 3.97 -12.34 22.40
CA ILE A 159 2.57 -11.97 22.69
C ILE A 159 1.94 -12.99 23.65
N ARG A 160 2.07 -14.28 23.37
CA ARG A 160 1.51 -15.34 24.24
C ARG A 160 2.21 -15.41 25.60
N LYS A 161 3.54 -15.38 25.63
CA LYS A 161 4.33 -15.48 26.87
C LYS A 161 3.97 -14.38 27.87
N PHE A 162 3.72 -13.18 27.39
CA PHE A 162 3.44 -12.01 28.23
C PHE A 162 1.96 -11.60 28.24
N ASN A 163 1.09 -12.42 27.64
CA ASN A 163 -0.34 -12.15 27.53
C ASN A 163 -0.64 -10.73 27.01
N LEU A 164 0.07 -10.31 25.96
CA LEU A 164 -0.09 -8.97 25.41
C LEU A 164 -1.39 -8.87 24.62
N PRO A 165 -2.15 -7.77 24.76
CA PRO A 165 -3.34 -7.57 23.95
C PRO A 165 -2.93 -7.29 22.49
N TYR A 166 -3.72 -7.79 21.55
CA TYR A 166 -3.53 -7.55 20.11
C TYR A 166 -4.87 -7.25 19.45
N SER A 167 -4.84 -6.70 18.23
CA SER A 167 -6.06 -6.39 17.50
C SER A 167 -6.78 -7.66 17.05
N SER A 168 -8.08 -7.76 17.31
CA SER A 168 -8.91 -8.92 16.95
C SER A 168 -8.98 -9.22 15.45
N ILE A 169 -8.47 -8.34 14.58
CA ILE A 169 -8.36 -8.60 13.14
C ILE A 169 -7.45 -9.78 12.83
N TYR A 170 -6.46 -10.05 13.68
CA TYR A 170 -5.54 -11.17 13.50
C TYR A 170 -6.20 -12.54 13.75
N ASP A 171 -7.38 -12.55 14.39
CA ASP A 171 -8.20 -13.76 14.55
C ASP A 171 -9.06 -14.06 13.29
N MET A 172 -9.08 -13.15 12.31
CA MET A 172 -9.88 -13.24 11.09
C MET A 172 -9.06 -13.69 9.87
N ASP A 173 -8.02 -14.50 10.09
CA ASP A 173 -7.10 -14.99 9.04
C ASP A 173 -6.36 -13.87 8.26
N ILE A 174 -6.24 -12.69 8.87
CA ILE A 174 -5.39 -11.60 8.38
C ILE A 174 -4.05 -11.65 9.08
N LYS A 175 -3.00 -11.92 8.30
CA LYS A 175 -1.61 -11.91 8.80
C LYS A 175 -0.98 -10.53 8.84
N ARG A 176 -1.48 -9.60 8.02
CA ARG A 176 -0.92 -8.24 7.90
C ARG A 176 -2.01 -7.22 7.64
N THR A 177 -2.04 -6.19 8.47
CA THR A 177 -2.94 -5.07 8.30
C THR A 177 -2.25 -3.93 7.54
N GLY A 178 -3.04 -3.22 6.75
CA GLY A 178 -2.67 -1.93 6.18
C GLY A 178 -3.92 -1.26 5.63
N CYS A 179 -3.69 -0.28 4.77
CA CYS A 179 -4.77 0.43 4.10
C CYS A 179 -5.72 -0.54 3.36
N MET A 180 -7.01 -0.54 3.75
CA MET A 180 -8.03 -1.47 3.25
C MET A 180 -8.25 -1.37 1.73
N PHE A 181 -8.18 -0.18 1.13
CA PHE A 181 -8.39 -0.01 -0.32
C PHE A 181 -7.13 -0.15 -1.17
N CYS A 182 -5.99 -0.51 -0.58
CA CYS A 182 -4.73 -0.57 -1.32
C CYS A 182 -4.75 -1.74 -2.31
N SER A 183 -4.62 -1.46 -3.61
CA SER A 183 -4.51 -2.48 -4.66
C SER A 183 -3.06 -2.85 -5.01
N PHE A 184 -2.06 -2.35 -4.28
CA PHE A 184 -0.68 -2.82 -4.43
C PHE A 184 -0.53 -4.29 -4.04
N GLY A 185 -0.19 -5.14 -4.99
CA GLY A 185 -0.02 -6.58 -4.81
C GLY A 185 -1.30 -7.39 -4.97
N CYS A 186 -2.46 -6.79 -5.23
CA CYS A 186 -3.71 -7.56 -5.38
C CYS A 186 -3.76 -8.43 -6.65
N HIS A 187 -2.82 -8.25 -7.58
CA HIS A 187 -2.64 -9.09 -8.76
C HIS A 187 -1.80 -10.36 -8.47
N ILE A 188 -1.28 -10.52 -7.26
CA ILE A 188 -0.50 -11.70 -6.86
C ILE A 188 -1.46 -12.87 -6.62
N LYS A 189 -1.12 -14.05 -7.15
CA LYS A 189 -1.94 -15.25 -7.01
C LYS A 189 -2.17 -15.57 -5.53
N GLY A 190 -3.42 -15.83 -5.17
CA GLY A 190 -3.83 -16.15 -3.80
C GLY A 190 -4.11 -14.95 -2.91
N ASP A 191 -3.96 -13.71 -3.41
CA ASP A 191 -4.39 -12.54 -2.65
C ASP A 191 -5.92 -12.49 -2.53
N ARG A 192 -6.42 -12.47 -1.30
CA ARG A 192 -7.86 -12.48 -1.00
C ARG A 192 -8.35 -11.20 -0.32
N ARG A 193 -7.58 -10.10 -0.35
CA ARG A 193 -7.92 -8.90 0.45
C ARG A 193 -9.30 -8.31 0.11
N PHE A 194 -9.67 -8.34 -1.17
CA PHE A 194 -10.94 -7.78 -1.64
C PHE A 194 -12.11 -8.72 -1.36
N TYR A 195 -11.88 -10.04 -1.39
CA TYR A 195 -12.84 -11.04 -0.93
C TYR A 195 -13.12 -10.87 0.57
N PHE A 196 -12.06 -10.80 1.37
CA PHE A 196 -12.15 -10.53 2.80
C PHE A 196 -12.98 -9.27 3.09
N LEU A 197 -12.69 -8.17 2.39
CA LEU A 197 -13.42 -6.91 2.57
C LEU A 197 -14.88 -7.01 2.14
N LYS A 198 -15.20 -7.71 1.05
CA LYS A 198 -16.60 -7.92 0.62
C LYS A 198 -17.38 -8.70 1.67
N GLU A 199 -16.80 -9.79 2.17
CA GLU A 199 -17.42 -10.71 3.14
C GLU A 199 -17.59 -10.04 4.51
N ASN A 200 -16.53 -9.39 5.02
CA ASN A 200 -16.49 -8.93 6.41
C ASN A 200 -16.80 -7.44 6.58
N LYS A 201 -16.62 -6.64 5.52
CA LYS A 201 -16.73 -5.17 5.54
C LYS A 201 -17.45 -4.61 4.27
N PRO A 202 -18.63 -5.12 3.87
CA PRO A 202 -19.23 -4.84 2.57
C PRO A 202 -19.47 -3.36 2.29
N LYS A 203 -19.90 -2.58 3.28
CA LYS A 203 -20.10 -1.12 3.12
C LYS A 203 -18.80 -0.38 2.79
N ILE A 204 -17.69 -0.78 3.43
CA ILE A 204 -16.36 -0.21 3.18
C ILE A 204 -15.88 -0.61 1.78
N TYR A 205 -16.08 -1.88 1.43
CA TYR A 205 -15.77 -2.40 0.10
C TYR A 205 -16.48 -1.62 -1.01
N GLU A 206 -17.80 -1.47 -0.93
CA GLU A 206 -18.59 -0.74 -1.93
C GLU A 206 -18.19 0.74 -2.02
N HIS A 207 -17.96 1.39 -0.88
CA HIS A 207 -17.51 2.77 -0.86
C HIS A 207 -16.21 2.99 -1.65
N PHE A 208 -15.25 2.07 -1.53
CA PHE A 208 -13.98 2.17 -2.25
C PHE A 208 -14.10 1.82 -3.73
N MET A 209 -14.91 0.81 -4.06
CA MET A 209 -15.12 0.37 -5.44
C MET A 209 -15.77 1.44 -6.31
N GLN A 210 -16.55 2.34 -5.70
CA GLN A 210 -17.21 3.48 -6.36
C GLN A 210 -16.33 4.72 -6.51
N MET A 211 -15.13 4.78 -5.93
CA MET A 211 -14.24 5.93 -6.14
C MET A 211 -13.83 6.02 -7.61
N GLN A 212 -13.76 7.23 -8.15
CA GLN A 212 -13.52 7.44 -9.57
C GLN A 212 -12.27 8.25 -9.85
N ASN A 213 -11.70 8.02 -11.03
CA ASN A 213 -10.74 8.89 -11.68
C ASN A 213 -11.08 8.94 -13.18
N ASN A 214 -11.22 10.15 -13.72
CA ASN A 214 -11.60 10.38 -15.12
C ASN A 214 -12.89 9.64 -15.54
N GLY A 215 -13.90 9.60 -14.67
CA GLY A 215 -15.17 8.91 -14.93
C GLY A 215 -15.12 7.37 -14.81
N ILE A 216 -13.93 6.78 -14.64
CA ILE A 216 -13.75 5.34 -14.43
C ILE A 216 -13.73 5.04 -12.94
N THR A 217 -14.51 4.06 -12.51
CA THR A 217 -14.56 3.59 -11.11
C THR A 217 -13.35 2.71 -10.78
N TYR A 218 -13.05 2.59 -9.48
CA TYR A 218 -12.00 1.71 -8.97
C TYR A 218 -12.27 0.25 -9.39
N ARG A 219 -13.54 -0.16 -9.36
CA ARG A 219 -14.02 -1.46 -9.84
C ARG A 219 -13.63 -1.71 -11.29
N GLU A 220 -13.97 -0.78 -12.18
CA GLU A 220 -13.64 -0.87 -13.60
C GLU A 220 -12.12 -0.85 -13.84
N ALA A 221 -11.36 -0.06 -13.08
CA ALA A 221 -9.91 -0.02 -13.18
C ALA A 221 -9.26 -1.36 -12.78
N LEU A 222 -9.74 -2.03 -11.72
CA LEU A 222 -9.30 -3.37 -11.35
C LEU A 222 -9.62 -4.40 -12.43
N GLN A 223 -10.82 -4.31 -13.02
CA GLN A 223 -11.24 -5.19 -14.09
C GLN A 223 -10.44 -4.97 -15.37
N TYR A 224 -10.13 -3.72 -15.72
CA TYR A 224 -9.24 -3.35 -16.82
C TYR A 224 -7.85 -3.96 -16.65
N CYS A 225 -7.38 -4.09 -15.41
CA CYS A 225 -6.10 -4.76 -15.09
C CYS A 225 -6.16 -6.29 -15.14
N GLY A 226 -7.34 -6.90 -15.37
CA GLY A 226 -7.53 -8.35 -15.31
C GLY A 226 -7.26 -8.94 -13.92
N ILE A 227 -7.41 -8.14 -12.86
CA ILE A 227 -7.23 -8.59 -11.48
C ILE A 227 -8.45 -9.45 -11.09
N ASN A 228 -8.20 -10.57 -10.41
CA ASN A 228 -9.26 -11.37 -9.82
C ASN A 228 -9.72 -10.76 -8.50
N PHE A 229 -11.01 -10.43 -8.40
CA PHE A 229 -11.65 -9.87 -7.20
C PHE A 229 -13.16 -10.19 -7.22
N PRO A 230 -13.92 -9.96 -6.13
CA PRO A 230 -15.30 -10.44 -6.00
C PRO A 230 -16.25 -10.09 -7.14
N ASP A 231 -16.11 -8.90 -7.72
CA ASP A 231 -16.99 -8.41 -8.78
C ASP A 231 -16.31 -8.47 -10.16
N SER A 232 -15.24 -9.26 -10.30
CA SER A 232 -14.60 -9.49 -11.60
C SER A 232 -15.51 -10.34 -12.50
N ILE A 233 -15.67 -9.93 -13.76
CA ILE A 233 -16.40 -10.73 -14.75
C ILE A 233 -15.55 -11.95 -15.10
N ASN A 234 -16.05 -13.15 -14.82
CA ASN A 234 -15.42 -14.39 -15.26
C ASN A 234 -15.25 -14.38 -16.79
N LYS A 235 -14.02 -14.28 -17.28
CA LYS A 235 -13.70 -14.43 -18.71
C LYS A 235 -14.01 -15.84 -19.26
N GLN A 236 -14.41 -16.79 -18.41
CA GLN A 236 -14.85 -18.14 -18.80
C GLN A 236 -16.22 -18.19 -19.51
N MET A 237 -16.93 -17.06 -19.69
CA MET A 237 -18.16 -16.97 -20.51
C MET A 237 -17.96 -16.24 -21.85
N LYS A 238 -16.79 -16.35 -22.47
CA LYS A 238 -16.55 -15.86 -23.85
C LYS A 238 -15.79 -16.89 -24.68
N LEU A 239 -16.42 -18.04 -24.94
CA LEU A 239 -16.17 -18.90 -26.09
C LEU A 239 -17.48 -19.63 -26.39
N ASP A 240 -18.43 -18.90 -26.98
CA ASP A 240 -19.53 -19.45 -27.76
C ASP A 240 -19.76 -18.47 -28.90
N PHE A 241 -18.92 -18.58 -29.95
CA PHE A 241 -19.20 -18.25 -31.35
C PHE A 241 -18.11 -18.91 -32.20
#